data_AF-A0A2M7PHC5-F1
#
_entry.id   AF-A0A2M7PHC5-F1
#
_cell.length_a   1.000
_cell.length_b   1.000
_cell.length_c   1.000
_cell.angle_alpha   90.00
_cell.angle_beta   90.00
_cell.angle_gamma   90.00
#
_symmetry.space_group_name_H-M   'P 1'
#
loop_
_entity.id
_entity.type
_entity.pdbx_description
1 polymer ?
#
loop_
_entity_poly.entity_id
_entity_poly.type
_entity_poly.pdbx_seq_one_letter_code
_entity_poly.pdbx_strand_id
1 'polypeptide(L)'
;MTIPPGFLSRRTWSGFSVALRSAVPGDLEIVSSAEVLAFRSKSGKAFAIFSGRTVQTLRPFSRLQLFLRKQGGWFPIGRGLVVNFNRLVRSKRAPGGGYLVTLEDGTDFNLLPGYLNPILKFLGTENLLQISPMSRAHAFMMKLGLKDLAKQVTDMSKEELIRHFSPAGGGAVLISDLIVNFLWQVLQYIRAGNESPVDGGNVRSLWYMVAPAIKKLGTVGNTDHYKTLSDQMARMVKGGVCSYREFNFYDDGKWALGAYNPHVILMAEKEAHFGMFLKKMQDLTGVTVIATGGQPSGITSEYFCEALRKKIEATPNFPPLVVLALVDYDPFGWVLQGTFMADLKTFGVKVIAPVIFLTLPKHFTPDEIAQHSIDLVKAGKTPPGMLRKWMKLTDGIDGQPWAMEAGHLLTLRPGVAKEAFLSEVNPFLVVPYPVPKRFWEEEEHRQQELYSLASQVFDRCQRARDRKPARKG
;
A
#
# COMPACT_ATOMS: atom_id res chain seq x y z
N MET A 1 1.72 12.15 -17.18
CA MET A 1 1.76 10.86 -17.90
C MET A 1 0.62 10.85 -18.89
N THR A 2 0.94 10.82 -20.19
CA THR A 2 -0.01 10.63 -21.29
C THR A 2 -0.64 9.24 -21.16
N ILE A 3 -1.96 9.20 -20.97
CA ILE A 3 -2.72 7.95 -20.90
C ILE A 3 -2.75 7.36 -22.32
N PRO A 4 -2.38 6.08 -22.53
CA PRO A 4 -2.46 5.46 -23.83
C PRO A 4 -3.90 5.52 -24.36
N PRO A 5 -4.14 5.86 -25.64
CA PRO A 5 -5.48 6.00 -26.21
C PRO A 5 -6.38 4.77 -25.98
N GLY A 6 -5.78 3.57 -25.91
CA GLY A 6 -6.48 2.31 -25.65
C GLY A 6 -6.93 2.09 -24.20
N PHE A 7 -6.62 2.98 -23.25
CA PHE A 7 -7.10 2.90 -21.87
C PHE A 7 -8.48 3.56 -21.71
N LEU A 8 -8.73 4.67 -22.42
CA LEU A 8 -10.01 5.39 -22.39
C LEU A 8 -11.08 4.70 -23.24
N SER A 9 -10.71 4.00 -24.33
CA SER A 9 -11.68 3.30 -25.20
C SER A 9 -12.37 2.09 -24.57
N ARG A 10 -11.86 1.55 -23.46
CA ARG A 10 -12.40 0.34 -22.80
C ARG A 10 -13.61 0.61 -21.89
N ARG A 11 -13.87 1.87 -21.51
CA ARG A 11 -14.91 2.21 -20.52
C ARG A 11 -16.19 2.86 -21.07
N THR A 12 -16.28 3.15 -22.37
CA THR A 12 -17.41 3.92 -22.93
C THR A 12 -18.07 3.28 -24.16
N TRP A 13 -17.77 2.02 -24.49
CA TRP A 13 -18.37 1.37 -25.65
C TRP A 13 -19.81 0.92 -25.35
N SER A 14 -20.80 1.57 -25.98
CA SER A 14 -22.23 1.32 -25.79
C SER A 14 -22.78 0.09 -26.54
N GLY A 15 -21.93 -0.62 -27.29
CA GLY A 15 -22.34 -1.78 -28.09
C GLY A 15 -23.32 -1.44 -29.22
N PHE A 16 -23.75 -2.47 -29.94
CA PHE A 16 -24.82 -2.43 -30.95
C PHE A 16 -25.73 -3.63 -30.76
N SER A 17 -26.97 -3.55 -31.21
CA SER A 17 -27.94 -4.63 -31.03
C SER A 17 -27.63 -5.85 -31.89
N VAL A 18 -27.66 -7.03 -31.27
CA VAL A 18 -27.47 -8.34 -31.90
C VAL A 18 -28.75 -9.14 -31.76
N ALA A 19 -29.30 -9.58 -32.90
CA ALA A 19 -30.48 -10.42 -32.95
C ALA A 19 -30.11 -11.91 -32.88
N LEU A 20 -30.64 -12.59 -31.87
CA LEU A 20 -30.43 -14.00 -31.56
C LEU A 20 -31.72 -14.80 -31.73
N ARG A 21 -31.58 -16.10 -31.96
CA ARG A 21 -32.72 -17.03 -31.92
C ARG A 21 -33.09 -17.30 -30.47
N SER A 22 -34.34 -17.03 -30.09
CA SER A 22 -34.86 -17.39 -28.78
C SER A 22 -34.95 -18.92 -28.62
N ALA A 23 -34.99 -19.38 -27.36
CA ALA A 23 -35.32 -20.76 -27.02
C ALA A 23 -36.80 -21.07 -27.34
N VAL A 24 -37.66 -20.04 -27.37
CA VAL A 24 -39.06 -20.16 -27.76
C VAL A 24 -39.15 -20.09 -29.30
N PRO A 25 -39.71 -21.12 -29.96
CA PRO A 25 -39.91 -21.10 -31.41
C PRO A 25 -40.74 -19.88 -31.84
N GLY A 26 -40.21 -19.09 -32.78
CA GLY A 26 -40.89 -17.90 -33.31
C GLY A 26 -40.52 -16.59 -32.62
N ASP A 27 -39.76 -16.63 -31.52
CA ASP A 27 -39.39 -15.44 -30.74
C ASP A 27 -37.93 -15.01 -30.99
N LEU A 28 -37.63 -13.74 -30.72
CA LEU A 28 -36.34 -13.10 -30.96
C LEU A 28 -35.77 -12.49 -29.69
N GLU A 29 -34.53 -12.83 -29.38
CA GLU A 29 -33.79 -12.15 -28.31
C GLU A 29 -32.88 -11.07 -28.92
N ILE A 30 -32.98 -9.84 -28.44
CA ILE A 30 -32.09 -8.73 -28.81
C ILE A 30 -31.19 -8.42 -27.62
N VAL A 31 -29.88 -8.50 -27.84
CA VAL A 31 -28.88 -8.20 -26.80
C VAL A 31 -27.90 -7.14 -27.27
N SER A 32 -27.25 -6.46 -26.33
CA SER A 32 -26.12 -5.59 -26.67
C SER A 32 -24.89 -6.43 -27.03
N SER A 33 -24.17 -6.06 -28.09
CA SER A 33 -22.88 -6.66 -28.41
C SER A 33 -21.81 -6.39 -27.35
N ALA A 34 -22.01 -5.41 -26.46
CA ALA A 34 -21.20 -5.23 -25.25
C ALA A 34 -21.21 -6.49 -24.37
N GLU A 35 -22.34 -7.20 -24.32
CA GLU A 35 -22.51 -8.41 -23.51
C GLU A 35 -21.94 -9.67 -24.18
N VAL A 36 -21.67 -9.62 -25.48
CA VAL A 36 -21.12 -10.76 -26.24
C VAL A 36 -19.60 -10.81 -26.09
N LEU A 37 -19.09 -11.97 -25.70
CA LEU A 37 -17.65 -12.24 -25.55
C LEU A 37 -16.99 -12.53 -26.89
N ALA A 38 -17.64 -13.35 -27.71
CA ALA A 38 -17.12 -13.80 -28.98
C ALA A 38 -18.23 -14.28 -29.92
N PHE A 39 -17.91 -14.40 -31.20
CA PHE A 39 -18.74 -15.08 -32.20
C PHE A 39 -17.97 -16.24 -32.81
N ARG A 40 -18.64 -17.38 -32.96
CA ARG A 40 -18.07 -18.61 -33.54
C ARG A 40 -18.89 -19.10 -34.72
N SER A 41 -18.20 -19.59 -35.74
CA SER A 41 -18.79 -20.36 -36.85
C SER A 41 -18.81 -21.85 -36.51
N LYS A 42 -19.97 -22.50 -36.67
CA LYS A 42 -20.12 -23.95 -36.59
C LYS A 42 -21.17 -24.39 -37.60
N SER A 43 -20.78 -25.29 -38.52
CA SER A 43 -21.66 -25.83 -39.57
C SER A 43 -22.39 -24.75 -40.39
N GLY A 44 -21.67 -23.70 -40.81
CA GLY A 44 -22.22 -22.59 -41.60
C GLY A 44 -23.10 -21.60 -40.83
N LYS A 45 -23.41 -21.88 -39.55
CA LYS A 45 -24.17 -21.01 -38.65
C LYS A 45 -23.22 -20.20 -37.77
N ALA A 46 -23.68 -19.02 -37.33
CA ALA A 46 -22.98 -18.21 -36.35
C ALA A 46 -23.62 -18.33 -34.97
N PHE A 47 -22.78 -18.34 -33.95
CA PHE A 47 -23.15 -18.43 -32.56
C PHE A 47 -22.48 -17.30 -31.77
N ALA A 48 -23.26 -16.57 -30.98
CA ALA A 48 -22.79 -15.62 -29.99
C ALA A 48 -22.45 -16.37 -28.69
N ILE A 49 -21.28 -16.09 -28.13
CA ILE A 49 -20.78 -16.66 -26.88
C ILE A 49 -20.93 -15.60 -25.80
N PHE A 50 -21.59 -15.98 -24.71
CA PHE A 50 -21.77 -15.19 -23.48
C PHE A 50 -21.13 -15.94 -22.32
N SER A 51 -21.08 -15.30 -21.16
CA SER A 51 -20.72 -16.00 -19.93
C SER A 51 -21.79 -17.07 -19.63
N GLY A 52 -21.39 -18.35 -19.62
CA GLY A 52 -22.25 -19.48 -19.30
C GLY A 52 -23.22 -19.96 -20.39
N ARG A 53 -23.38 -19.26 -21.53
CA ARG A 53 -24.26 -19.72 -22.63
C ARG A 53 -23.76 -19.39 -24.03
N THR A 54 -24.23 -20.16 -25.02
CA THR A 54 -23.96 -19.94 -26.44
C THR A 54 -25.27 -20.00 -27.23
N VAL A 55 -25.56 -18.96 -28.01
CA VAL A 55 -26.86 -18.80 -28.71
C VAL A 55 -26.64 -18.55 -30.19
N GLN A 56 -27.48 -19.13 -31.05
CA GLN A 56 -27.37 -18.94 -32.50
C GLN A 56 -27.82 -17.52 -32.90
N THR A 57 -27.03 -16.85 -33.74
CA THR A 57 -27.41 -15.56 -34.32
C THR A 57 -28.35 -15.74 -35.51
N LEU A 58 -29.17 -14.72 -35.81
CA LEU A 58 -29.95 -14.72 -37.06
C LEU A 58 -29.10 -14.53 -38.32
N ARG A 59 -28.00 -13.76 -38.21
CA ARG A 59 -27.11 -13.50 -39.34
C ARG A 59 -26.07 -14.61 -39.50
N PRO A 60 -25.68 -14.97 -40.73
CA PRO A 60 -24.59 -15.91 -40.97
C PRO A 60 -23.23 -15.29 -40.59
N PHE A 61 -22.27 -16.14 -40.24
CA PHE A 61 -20.97 -15.71 -39.73
C PHE A 61 -20.20 -14.79 -40.69
N SER A 62 -20.26 -15.06 -41.99
CA SER A 62 -19.58 -14.24 -43.02
C SER A 62 -20.06 -12.78 -43.03
N ARG A 63 -21.38 -12.57 -42.99
CA ARG A 63 -21.98 -11.22 -42.92
C ARG A 63 -21.68 -10.55 -41.59
N LEU A 64 -21.74 -11.31 -40.50
CA LEU A 64 -21.43 -10.79 -39.18
C LEU A 64 -19.97 -10.35 -39.08
N GLN A 65 -19.03 -11.16 -39.54
CA GLN A 65 -17.60 -10.86 -39.52
C GLN A 65 -17.25 -9.58 -40.30
N LEU A 66 -17.85 -9.38 -41.48
CA LEU A 66 -17.71 -8.15 -42.26
C LEU A 66 -18.20 -6.92 -41.51
N PHE A 67 -19.33 -7.06 -40.80
CA PHE A 67 -19.89 -5.98 -39.98
C PHE A 67 -19.01 -5.68 -38.77
N LEU A 68 -18.60 -6.71 -38.01
CA LEU A 68 -17.77 -6.58 -36.81
C LEU A 68 -16.44 -5.87 -37.08
N ARG A 69 -15.81 -6.14 -38.22
CA ARG A 69 -14.57 -5.45 -38.65
C ARG A 69 -14.71 -3.93 -38.73
N LYS A 70 -15.91 -3.42 -39.02
CA LYS A 70 -16.18 -1.97 -39.12
C LYS A 70 -16.41 -1.32 -37.77
N GLN A 71 -16.77 -2.09 -36.74
CA GLN A 71 -17.19 -1.54 -35.43
C GLN A 71 -16.02 -1.28 -34.47
N GLY A 72 -14.81 -1.73 -34.80
CA GLY A 72 -13.63 -1.65 -33.92
C GLY A 72 -13.74 -2.57 -32.70
N GLY A 73 -12.61 -3.03 -32.16
CA GLY A 73 -12.60 -3.90 -30.98
C GLY A 73 -12.98 -5.38 -31.22
N TRP A 74 -13.38 -5.76 -32.43
CA TRP A 74 -13.71 -7.15 -32.77
C TRP A 74 -12.67 -7.74 -33.72
N PHE A 75 -11.92 -8.73 -33.24
CA PHE A 75 -10.80 -9.30 -34.00
C PHE A 75 -10.92 -10.81 -34.19
N PRO A 76 -10.67 -11.32 -35.41
CA PRO A 76 -10.48 -12.75 -35.59
C PRO A 76 -9.23 -13.19 -34.84
N ILE A 77 -9.32 -14.30 -34.11
CA ILE A 77 -8.18 -14.87 -33.37
C ILE A 77 -7.76 -16.26 -33.88
N GLY A 78 -8.51 -16.76 -34.86
CA GLY A 78 -8.37 -18.07 -35.49
C GLY A 78 -9.44 -18.28 -36.57
N ARG A 79 -9.47 -19.47 -37.17
CA ARG A 79 -10.49 -19.80 -38.19
C ARG A 79 -11.87 -19.89 -37.55
N GLY A 80 -12.81 -19.06 -38.04
CA GLY A 80 -14.20 -19.11 -37.62
C GLY A 80 -14.47 -18.59 -36.21
N LEU A 81 -13.59 -17.76 -35.64
CA LEU A 81 -13.74 -17.20 -34.30
C LEU A 81 -13.34 -15.72 -34.28
N VAL A 82 -14.22 -14.86 -33.77
CA VAL A 82 -14.00 -13.42 -33.58
C VAL A 82 -14.27 -13.08 -32.13
N VAL A 83 -13.35 -12.40 -31.46
CA VAL A 83 -13.41 -12.07 -30.03
C VAL A 83 -13.56 -10.56 -29.83
N ASN A 84 -14.28 -10.19 -28.76
CA ASN A 84 -14.46 -8.82 -28.32
C ASN A 84 -13.26 -8.35 -27.48
N PHE A 85 -12.28 -7.72 -28.12
CA PHE A 85 -11.08 -7.18 -27.46
C PHE A 85 -11.35 -5.92 -26.64
N ASN A 86 -12.54 -5.31 -26.73
CA ASN A 86 -12.93 -4.27 -25.77
C ASN A 86 -13.04 -4.83 -24.34
N ARG A 87 -13.27 -6.14 -24.22
CA ARG A 87 -13.36 -6.88 -22.96
C ARG A 87 -12.05 -7.60 -22.60
N LEU A 88 -10.98 -7.35 -23.36
CA LEU A 88 -9.69 -7.96 -23.09
C LEU A 88 -9.11 -7.43 -21.78
N VAL A 89 -8.80 -8.37 -20.91
CA VAL A 89 -8.32 -8.12 -19.56
C VAL A 89 -6.87 -8.59 -19.49
N ARG A 90 -6.58 -9.87 -19.70
CA ARG A 90 -5.21 -10.43 -19.60
C ARG A 90 -4.75 -11.08 -20.89
N SER A 91 -3.44 -11.16 -21.10
CA SER A 91 -2.86 -12.17 -21.97
C SER A 91 -1.61 -12.83 -21.37
N LYS A 92 -1.31 -14.06 -21.80
CA LYS A 92 -0.06 -14.79 -21.51
C LYS A 92 0.38 -15.59 -22.72
N ARG A 93 1.63 -16.06 -22.76
CA ARG A 93 2.06 -16.98 -23.84
C ARG A 93 1.30 -18.30 -23.76
N ALA A 94 0.81 -18.77 -24.91
CA ALA A 94 0.19 -20.08 -25.01
C ALA A 94 1.26 -21.17 -25.20
N PRO A 95 1.10 -22.37 -24.61
CA PRO A 95 2.06 -23.48 -24.76
C PRO A 95 2.32 -23.91 -26.21
N GLY A 96 1.32 -23.78 -27.10
CA GLY A 96 1.41 -24.14 -28.53
C GLY A 96 1.83 -22.99 -29.46
N GLY A 97 2.36 -21.90 -28.92
CA GLY A 97 2.64 -20.67 -29.66
C GLY A 97 1.43 -19.73 -29.73
N GLY A 98 1.69 -18.42 -29.85
CA GLY A 98 0.66 -17.38 -29.76
C GLY A 98 0.40 -16.93 -28.33
N TYR A 99 -0.83 -16.53 -28.04
CA TYR A 99 -1.22 -15.96 -26.74
C TYR A 99 -2.53 -16.56 -26.24
N LEU A 100 -2.64 -16.83 -24.94
CA LEU A 100 -3.92 -17.01 -24.29
C LEU A 100 -4.43 -15.64 -23.86
N VAL A 101 -5.59 -15.24 -24.36
CA VAL A 101 -6.24 -13.96 -24.01
C VAL A 101 -7.43 -14.22 -23.10
N THR A 102 -7.46 -13.57 -21.95
CA THR A 102 -8.50 -13.69 -20.92
C THR A 102 -9.37 -12.44 -20.93
N LEU A 103 -10.68 -12.63 -21.03
CA LEU A 103 -11.65 -11.55 -20.95
C LEU A 103 -12.04 -11.23 -19.50
N GLU A 104 -12.83 -10.18 -19.30
CA GLU A 104 -13.24 -9.72 -17.97
C GLU A 104 -14.05 -10.72 -17.14
N ASP A 105 -14.70 -11.70 -17.78
CA ASP A 105 -15.42 -12.77 -17.09
C ASP A 105 -14.55 -13.99 -16.77
N GLY A 106 -13.24 -13.90 -17.05
CA GLY A 106 -12.30 -15.00 -16.87
C GLY A 106 -12.24 -15.99 -18.03
N THR A 107 -13.06 -15.82 -19.08
CA THR A 107 -13.03 -16.72 -20.24
C THR A 107 -11.74 -16.56 -21.03
N ASP A 108 -11.06 -17.69 -21.29
CA ASP A 108 -9.82 -17.77 -22.04
C ASP A 108 -10.05 -18.14 -23.51
N PHE A 109 -9.38 -17.44 -24.41
CA PHE A 109 -9.31 -17.77 -25.83
C PHE A 109 -7.86 -17.88 -26.32
N ASN A 110 -7.59 -18.85 -27.18
CA ASN A 110 -6.26 -19.01 -27.78
C ASN A 110 -6.14 -18.17 -29.06
N LEU A 111 -5.27 -17.16 -29.03
CA LEU A 111 -4.92 -16.29 -30.15
C LEU A 111 -3.75 -16.89 -30.93
N LEU A 112 -4.02 -17.26 -32.18
CA LEU A 112 -3.00 -17.78 -33.10
C LEU A 112 -2.06 -16.66 -33.57
N PRO A 113 -0.74 -16.94 -33.76
CA PRO A 113 0.26 -15.94 -34.13
C PRO A 113 -0.09 -15.09 -35.36
N GLY A 114 -0.71 -15.69 -36.39
CA GLY A 114 -1.05 -15.01 -37.65
C GLY A 114 -2.12 -13.91 -37.53
N TYR A 115 -2.77 -13.79 -36.37
CA TYR A 115 -3.84 -12.82 -36.14
C TYR A 115 -3.42 -11.63 -35.25
N LEU A 116 -2.13 -11.57 -34.86
CA LEU A 116 -1.63 -10.68 -33.81
C LEU A 116 -1.59 -9.19 -34.22
N ASN A 117 -1.08 -8.88 -35.42
CA ASN A 117 -0.74 -7.49 -35.79
C ASN A 117 -1.93 -6.50 -35.76
N PRO A 118 -3.12 -6.84 -36.28
CA PRO A 118 -4.28 -5.96 -36.20
C PRO A 118 -4.69 -5.64 -34.76
N ILE A 119 -4.52 -6.62 -33.86
CA ILE A 119 -4.86 -6.52 -32.43
C ILE A 119 -3.87 -5.59 -31.73
N LEU A 120 -2.57 -5.76 -31.96
CA LEU A 120 -1.52 -4.89 -31.43
C LEU A 120 -1.74 -3.43 -31.84
N LYS A 121 -2.03 -3.19 -33.12
CA LYS A 121 -2.34 -1.85 -33.65
C LYS A 121 -3.56 -1.23 -32.96
N PHE A 122 -4.62 -2.00 -32.76
CA PHE A 122 -5.81 -1.53 -32.06
C PHE A 122 -5.54 -1.18 -30.59
N LEU A 123 -4.74 -1.98 -29.92
CA LEU A 123 -4.44 -1.81 -28.49
C LEU A 123 -3.34 -0.77 -28.24
N GLY A 124 -2.65 -0.31 -29.29
CA GLY A 124 -1.56 0.67 -29.20
C GLY A 124 -0.36 0.13 -28.43
N THR A 125 -0.06 -1.16 -28.58
CA THR A 125 1.08 -1.83 -27.93
C THR A 125 1.87 -2.65 -28.94
N GLU A 126 3.16 -2.84 -28.65
CA GLU A 126 4.06 -3.70 -29.44
C GLU A 126 3.97 -5.17 -29.02
N ASN A 127 3.42 -5.48 -27.83
CA ASN A 127 3.39 -6.84 -27.30
C ASN A 127 2.20 -7.09 -26.36
N LEU A 128 1.45 -8.17 -26.60
CA LEU A 128 0.29 -8.53 -25.79
C LEU A 128 0.62 -8.90 -24.33
N LEU A 129 1.86 -9.28 -24.01
CA LEU A 129 2.30 -9.43 -22.61
C LEU A 129 2.16 -8.15 -21.78
N GLN A 130 2.08 -6.99 -22.45
CA GLN A 130 1.83 -5.71 -21.81
C GLN A 130 0.35 -5.49 -21.47
N ILE A 131 -0.54 -6.38 -21.94
CA ILE A 131 -1.97 -6.34 -21.68
C ILE A 131 -2.31 -7.33 -20.58
N SER A 132 -2.48 -6.76 -19.39
CA SER A 132 -3.05 -7.39 -18.21
C SER A 132 -4.07 -6.38 -17.65
N PRO A 133 -5.13 -6.77 -16.90
CA PRO A 133 -6.04 -5.81 -16.29
C PRO A 133 -5.31 -5.31 -15.06
N MET A 134 -4.17 -4.67 -15.25
CA MET A 134 -3.32 -4.41 -14.12
C MET A 134 -3.97 -3.27 -13.37
N SER A 135 -4.61 -3.60 -12.25
CA SER A 135 -4.63 -2.66 -11.14
C SER A 135 -3.21 -2.09 -11.01
N ARG A 136 -3.08 -0.82 -10.66
CA ARG A 136 -1.74 -0.20 -10.49
C ARG A 136 -0.85 -1.06 -9.60
N ALA A 137 -1.44 -1.69 -8.58
CA ALA A 137 -0.81 -2.68 -7.72
C ALA A 137 -0.25 -3.88 -8.50
N HIS A 138 -1.03 -4.51 -9.39
CA HIS A 138 -0.53 -5.65 -10.17
C HIS A 138 0.60 -5.22 -11.12
N ALA A 139 0.49 -4.06 -11.78
CA ALA A 139 1.55 -3.50 -12.65
C ALA A 139 2.83 -3.25 -11.88
N PHE A 140 2.69 -2.71 -10.68
CA PHE A 140 3.77 -2.52 -9.74
C PHE A 140 4.41 -3.86 -9.34
N MET A 141 3.61 -4.88 -9.01
CA MET A 141 4.12 -6.21 -8.64
C MET A 141 4.87 -6.91 -9.77
N MET A 142 4.45 -6.78 -11.03
CA MET A 142 5.22 -7.33 -12.15
C MET A 142 6.58 -6.64 -12.30
N LYS A 143 6.66 -5.32 -12.06
CA LYS A 143 7.94 -4.60 -12.01
C LYS A 143 8.82 -5.04 -10.84
N LEU A 144 8.23 -5.61 -9.78
CA LEU A 144 8.95 -6.22 -8.65
C LEU A 144 9.38 -7.68 -8.91
N GLY A 145 9.10 -8.24 -10.08
CA GLY A 145 9.50 -9.60 -10.43
C GLY A 145 8.46 -10.68 -10.07
N LEU A 146 7.18 -10.32 -9.93
CA LEU A 146 6.10 -11.29 -9.72
C LEU A 146 6.04 -12.32 -10.87
N LYS A 147 5.90 -13.61 -10.52
CA LYS A 147 5.84 -14.75 -11.44
C LYS A 147 4.57 -15.57 -11.18
N ASP A 148 4.10 -16.26 -12.22
CA ASP A 148 2.99 -17.22 -12.12
C ASP A 148 3.57 -18.58 -11.71
N LEU A 149 3.48 -18.90 -10.42
CA LEU A 149 4.10 -20.09 -9.81
C LEU A 149 3.02 -21.08 -9.37
N ALA A 150 3.13 -22.33 -9.79
CA ALA A 150 2.20 -23.39 -9.37
C ALA A 150 2.46 -23.91 -7.95
N LYS A 151 3.67 -23.71 -7.41
CA LYS A 151 4.13 -24.22 -6.12
C LYS A 151 4.51 -23.06 -5.19
N GLN A 152 4.32 -23.26 -3.88
CA GLN A 152 4.76 -22.30 -2.87
C GLN A 152 6.27 -22.19 -2.84
N VAL A 153 6.80 -20.96 -2.73
CA VAL A 153 8.25 -20.70 -2.70
C VAL A 153 8.94 -21.45 -1.56
N THR A 154 8.28 -21.59 -0.41
CA THR A 154 8.79 -22.31 0.77
C THR A 154 9.03 -23.80 0.50
N ASP A 155 8.23 -24.39 -0.38
CA ASP A 155 8.19 -25.83 -0.64
C ASP A 155 9.08 -26.24 -1.82
N MET A 156 9.61 -25.27 -2.56
CA MET A 156 10.46 -25.52 -3.72
C MET A 156 11.80 -26.16 -3.33
N SER A 157 12.31 -27.04 -4.20
CA SER A 157 13.68 -27.56 -4.13
C SER A 157 14.68 -26.48 -4.56
N LYS A 158 15.99 -26.73 -4.33
CA LYS A 158 17.05 -25.81 -4.74
C LYS A 158 17.03 -25.58 -6.26
N GLU A 159 16.82 -26.64 -7.04
CA GLU A 159 16.79 -26.62 -8.50
C GLU A 159 15.58 -25.86 -9.02
N GLU A 160 14.41 -26.02 -8.38
CA GLU A 160 13.21 -25.26 -8.69
C GLU A 160 13.40 -23.76 -8.44
N LEU A 161 13.99 -23.40 -7.29
CA LEU A 161 14.28 -22.01 -6.94
C LEU A 161 15.26 -21.37 -7.94
N ILE A 162 16.35 -22.06 -8.30
CA ILE A 162 17.31 -21.59 -9.31
C ILE A 162 16.60 -21.40 -10.66
N ARG A 163 15.82 -22.39 -11.10
CA ARG A 163 15.08 -22.33 -12.37
C ARG A 163 14.15 -21.13 -12.44
N HIS A 164 13.43 -20.83 -11.37
CA HIS A 164 12.44 -19.76 -11.37
C HIS A 164 13.02 -18.38 -11.11
N PHE A 165 14.12 -18.26 -10.37
CA PHE A 165 14.59 -16.96 -9.87
C PHE A 165 15.99 -16.55 -10.34
N SER A 166 16.67 -17.36 -11.16
CA SER A 166 17.88 -16.92 -11.86
C SER A 166 17.55 -16.04 -13.09
N PRO A 167 18.43 -15.09 -13.46
CA PRO A 167 18.31 -14.31 -14.69
C PRO A 167 18.37 -15.18 -15.96
N ALA A 168 17.75 -14.72 -17.04
CA ALA A 168 17.71 -15.44 -18.32
C ALA A 168 19.09 -15.65 -18.97
N GLY A 169 20.09 -14.81 -18.63
CA GLY A 169 21.48 -14.94 -19.10
C GLY A 169 22.34 -15.89 -18.25
N GLY A 170 21.76 -16.60 -17.28
CA GLY A 170 22.51 -17.29 -16.24
C GLY A 170 22.99 -16.33 -15.15
N GLY A 171 23.10 -16.82 -13.92
CA GLY A 171 23.55 -16.02 -12.78
C GLY A 171 22.94 -16.43 -11.45
N ALA A 172 23.37 -15.75 -10.38
CA ALA A 172 22.85 -15.96 -9.04
C ALA A 172 21.35 -15.66 -8.94
N VAL A 173 20.67 -16.35 -8.03
CA VAL A 173 19.25 -16.17 -7.78
C VAL A 173 18.95 -14.74 -7.33
N LEU A 174 17.94 -14.12 -7.94
CA LEU A 174 17.41 -12.82 -7.55
C LEU A 174 16.54 -12.98 -6.29
N ILE A 175 17.16 -12.83 -5.11
CA ILE A 175 16.48 -12.97 -3.81
C ILE A 175 15.33 -11.97 -3.65
N SER A 176 15.44 -10.78 -4.25
CA SER A 176 14.33 -9.81 -4.28
C SER A 176 13.07 -10.38 -4.92
N ASP A 177 13.20 -11.02 -6.08
CA ASP A 177 12.08 -11.58 -6.84
C ASP A 177 11.47 -12.76 -6.07
N LEU A 178 12.32 -13.62 -5.49
CA LEU A 178 11.88 -14.72 -4.65
C LEU A 178 11.02 -14.21 -3.48
N ILE A 179 11.50 -13.19 -2.77
CA ILE A 179 10.79 -12.61 -1.63
C ILE A 179 9.46 -11.98 -2.08
N VAL A 180 9.43 -11.24 -3.18
CA VAL A 180 8.19 -10.63 -3.72
C VAL A 180 7.13 -11.70 -4.03
N ASN A 181 7.55 -12.83 -4.60
CA ASN A 181 6.65 -13.94 -4.90
C ASN A 181 6.16 -14.64 -3.63
N PHE A 182 7.03 -14.82 -2.63
CA PHE A 182 6.65 -15.34 -1.31
C PHE A 182 5.63 -14.42 -0.61
N LEU A 183 5.90 -13.12 -0.55
CA LEU A 183 4.99 -12.13 0.05
C LEU A 183 3.63 -12.12 -0.66
N TRP A 184 3.63 -12.21 -2.00
CA TRP A 184 2.41 -12.32 -2.78
C TRP A 184 1.63 -13.61 -2.48
N GLN A 185 2.32 -14.75 -2.35
CA GLN A 185 1.68 -16.02 -2.01
C GLN A 185 1.02 -15.99 -0.63
N VAL A 186 1.68 -15.42 0.39
CA VAL A 186 1.09 -15.24 1.72
C VAL A 186 -0.12 -14.30 1.65
N LEU A 187 -0.02 -13.21 0.90
CA LEU A 187 -1.13 -12.27 0.72
C LEU A 187 -2.34 -12.93 0.06
N GLN A 188 -2.12 -13.75 -0.98
CA GLN A 188 -3.20 -14.48 -1.65
C GLN A 188 -3.83 -15.53 -0.74
N TYR A 189 -3.04 -16.16 0.14
CA TYR A 189 -3.55 -17.07 1.15
C TYR A 189 -4.52 -16.37 2.12
N ILE A 190 -4.13 -15.20 2.64
CA ILE A 190 -4.98 -14.36 3.50
C ILE A 190 -6.26 -13.93 2.76
N ARG A 191 -6.11 -13.41 1.54
CA ARG A 191 -7.25 -12.94 0.71
C ARG A 191 -8.22 -14.04 0.28
N ALA A 192 -7.77 -15.29 0.29
CA ALA A 192 -8.64 -16.45 0.08
C ALA A 192 -9.50 -16.78 1.33
N GLY A 193 -9.40 -15.99 2.40
CA GLY A 193 -10.18 -16.14 3.63
C GLY A 193 -9.48 -16.95 4.73
N ASN A 194 -8.20 -17.26 4.59
CA ASN A 194 -7.44 -17.97 5.62
C ASN A 194 -6.88 -17.00 6.66
N GLU A 195 -6.66 -17.49 7.89
CA GLU A 195 -5.99 -16.72 8.95
C GLU A 195 -4.55 -16.36 8.55
N SER A 196 -4.08 -15.18 8.97
CA SER A 196 -2.70 -14.76 8.70
C SER A 196 -1.72 -15.72 9.39
N PRO A 197 -0.70 -16.23 8.69
CA PRO A 197 0.31 -17.10 9.30
C PRO A 197 1.24 -16.36 10.27
N VAL A 198 1.11 -15.04 10.36
CA VAL A 198 1.92 -14.15 11.19
C VAL A 198 1.06 -13.28 12.10
N ASP A 199 -0.15 -13.74 12.40
CA ASP A 199 -1.11 -13.06 13.26
C ASP A 199 -0.51 -12.63 14.60
N GLY A 200 -0.66 -11.34 14.96
CA GLY A 200 -0.09 -10.74 16.16
C GLY A 200 1.44 -10.62 16.17
N GLY A 201 2.09 -10.98 15.07
CA GLY A 201 3.55 -10.93 14.90
C GLY A 201 4.06 -9.59 14.36
N ASN A 202 5.32 -9.60 13.94
CA ASN A 202 5.96 -8.49 13.23
C ASN A 202 6.53 -8.96 11.88
N VAL A 203 7.15 -8.06 11.11
CA VAL A 203 7.74 -8.39 9.79
C VAL A 203 8.77 -9.54 9.88
N ARG A 204 9.44 -9.71 11.02
CA ARG A 204 10.40 -10.80 11.23
C ARG A 204 9.74 -12.17 11.25
N SER A 205 8.46 -12.28 11.59
CA SER A 205 7.70 -13.52 11.50
C SER A 205 7.66 -14.06 10.06
N LEU A 206 7.50 -13.18 9.06
CA LEU A 206 7.57 -13.56 7.64
C LEU A 206 8.96 -14.05 7.23
N TRP A 207 10.01 -13.46 7.81
CA TRP A 207 11.38 -13.90 7.54
C TRP A 207 11.62 -15.35 7.98
N TYR A 208 11.13 -15.74 9.14
CA TYR A 208 11.29 -17.12 9.62
C TYR A 208 10.64 -18.15 8.68
N MET A 209 9.59 -17.77 7.95
CA MET A 209 8.93 -18.63 6.96
C MET A 209 9.74 -18.79 5.67
N VAL A 210 10.33 -17.71 5.14
CA VAL A 210 11.07 -17.76 3.85
C VAL A 210 12.54 -18.11 3.99
N ALA A 211 13.15 -17.88 5.17
CA ALA A 211 14.56 -18.14 5.41
C ALA A 211 14.99 -19.58 5.08
N PRO A 212 14.22 -20.65 5.37
CA PRO A 212 14.56 -22.01 4.95
C PRO A 212 14.69 -22.17 3.44
N ALA A 213 13.82 -21.53 2.64
CA ALA A 213 13.92 -21.58 1.18
C ALA A 213 15.19 -20.89 0.66
N ILE A 214 15.54 -19.74 1.25
CA ILE A 214 16.77 -19.01 0.92
C ILE A 214 18.01 -19.82 1.35
N LYS A 215 17.98 -20.48 2.51
CA LYS A 215 19.08 -21.32 3.01
C LYS A 215 19.44 -22.46 2.04
N LYS A 216 18.46 -23.06 1.36
CA LYS A 216 18.68 -24.11 0.33
C LYS A 216 19.63 -23.65 -0.79
N LEU A 217 19.69 -22.34 -1.07
CA LEU A 217 20.52 -21.77 -2.13
C LEU A 217 21.99 -21.64 -1.73
N GLY A 218 22.35 -21.81 -0.45
CA GLY A 218 23.72 -21.67 0.02
C GLY A 218 24.26 -20.23 -0.03
N THR A 219 23.38 -19.23 -0.19
CA THR A 219 23.75 -17.80 -0.29
C THR A 219 23.81 -17.09 1.07
N VAL A 220 23.69 -17.83 2.17
CA VAL A 220 23.61 -17.27 3.53
C VAL A 220 25.01 -16.92 3.99
N GLY A 221 25.38 -15.64 3.90
CA GLY A 221 26.66 -15.15 4.43
C GLY A 221 27.02 -13.72 4.03
N ASN A 222 26.58 -13.24 2.85
CA ASN A 222 27.08 -11.98 2.28
C ASN A 222 26.06 -10.83 2.21
N THR A 223 24.80 -11.03 2.59
CA THR A 223 23.75 -10.00 2.43
C THR A 223 22.67 -10.12 3.48
N ASP A 224 22.22 -8.98 4.01
CA ASP A 224 21.08 -8.91 4.92
C ASP A 224 19.75 -9.13 4.17
N HIS A 225 19.39 -10.40 3.98
CA HIS A 225 18.15 -10.79 3.31
C HIS A 225 16.89 -10.45 4.11
N TYR A 226 17.00 -10.26 5.44
CA TYR A 226 15.89 -9.75 6.24
C TYR A 226 15.59 -8.30 5.87
N LYS A 227 16.62 -7.46 5.71
CA LYS A 227 16.46 -6.11 5.20
C LYS A 227 15.79 -6.10 3.83
N THR A 228 16.20 -6.98 2.92
CA THR A 228 15.54 -7.10 1.60
C THR A 228 14.05 -7.41 1.74
N LEU A 229 13.65 -8.28 2.68
CA LEU A 229 12.24 -8.57 2.94
C LEU A 229 11.48 -7.37 3.46
N SER A 230 12.05 -6.68 4.46
CA SER A 230 11.46 -5.46 5.02
C SER A 230 11.27 -4.39 3.94
N ASP A 231 12.29 -4.19 3.09
CA ASP A 231 12.25 -3.22 1.99
C ASP A 231 11.18 -3.58 0.95
N GLN A 232 11.05 -4.86 0.54
CA GLN A 232 10.02 -5.27 -0.43
C GLN A 232 8.61 -5.13 0.16
N MET A 233 8.41 -5.48 1.44
CA MET A 233 7.12 -5.30 2.11
C MET A 233 6.73 -3.82 2.16
N ALA A 234 7.65 -2.95 2.57
CA ALA A 234 7.42 -1.50 2.57
C ALA A 234 7.09 -0.96 1.16
N ARG A 235 7.76 -1.47 0.11
CA ARG A 235 7.44 -1.11 -1.28
C ARG A 235 6.05 -1.57 -1.70
N MET A 236 5.63 -2.78 -1.33
CA MET A 236 4.29 -3.30 -1.62
C MET A 236 3.20 -2.47 -0.92
N VAL A 237 3.40 -2.11 0.35
CA VAL A 237 2.50 -1.25 1.11
C VAL A 237 2.41 0.16 0.49
N LYS A 238 3.55 0.82 0.25
CA LYS A 238 3.59 2.14 -0.40
C LYS A 238 3.02 2.13 -1.82
N GLY A 239 3.12 0.99 -2.51
CA GLY A 239 2.53 0.76 -3.83
C GLY A 239 1.02 0.49 -3.82
N GLY A 240 0.40 0.42 -2.64
CA GLY A 240 -1.02 0.09 -2.47
C GLY A 240 -1.38 -1.33 -2.86
N VAL A 241 -0.42 -2.27 -2.79
CA VAL A 241 -0.66 -3.69 -3.10
C VAL A 241 -1.34 -4.40 -1.92
N CYS A 242 -0.90 -4.09 -0.71
CA CYS A 242 -1.38 -4.62 0.55
C CYS A 242 -1.22 -3.55 1.64
N SER A 243 -1.61 -3.89 2.86
CA SER A 243 -1.39 -3.10 4.08
C SER A 243 -0.71 -3.97 5.13
N TYR A 244 0.01 -3.39 6.09
CA TYR A 244 0.54 -4.12 7.24
C TYR A 244 -0.59 -4.75 8.07
N ARG A 245 -1.75 -4.08 8.16
CA ARG A 245 -2.97 -4.60 8.81
C ARG A 245 -3.51 -5.87 8.18
N GLU A 246 -3.39 -6.03 6.86
CA GLU A 246 -3.86 -7.21 6.17
C GLU A 246 -3.16 -8.49 6.64
N PHE A 247 -1.92 -8.36 7.15
CA PHE A 247 -1.16 -9.44 7.77
C PHE A 247 -1.44 -9.58 9.29
N ASN A 248 -2.26 -8.69 9.85
CA ASN A 248 -2.50 -8.51 11.28
C ASN A 248 -1.22 -8.33 12.11
N PHE A 249 -0.29 -7.51 11.62
CA PHE A 249 0.89 -7.16 12.40
C PHE A 249 0.54 -6.32 13.62
N TYR A 250 1.32 -6.48 14.67
CA TYR A 250 1.22 -5.65 15.86
C TYR A 250 1.94 -4.31 15.64
N ASP A 251 1.31 -3.21 16.05
CA ASP A 251 1.92 -1.88 16.15
C ASP A 251 2.09 -1.55 17.62
N ASP A 252 3.35 -1.40 18.05
CA ASP A 252 3.74 -0.99 19.40
C ASP A 252 4.06 0.51 19.49
N GLY A 253 3.76 1.25 18.42
CA GLY A 253 4.05 2.65 18.24
C GLY A 253 3.52 3.55 19.35
N LYS A 254 4.23 4.67 19.56
CA LYS A 254 3.89 5.67 20.59
C LYS A 254 3.07 6.78 19.98
N TRP A 255 1.76 6.57 19.82
CA TRP A 255 0.85 7.59 19.30
C TRP A 255 -0.53 7.52 19.98
N ALA A 256 -1.25 8.63 19.94
CA ALA A 256 -2.63 8.71 20.40
C ALA A 256 -3.37 9.82 19.63
N LEU A 257 -4.60 9.55 19.19
CA LEU A 257 -5.42 10.55 18.50
C LEU A 257 -6.01 11.55 19.49
N GLY A 258 -6.08 12.81 19.07
CA GLY A 258 -6.72 13.87 19.85
C GLY A 258 -8.23 13.66 19.96
N ALA A 259 -8.77 13.79 21.17
CA ALA A 259 -10.21 13.72 21.40
C ALA A 259 -10.93 14.98 20.87
N TYR A 260 -10.35 16.15 21.14
CA TYR A 260 -10.97 17.45 20.89
C TYR A 260 -10.39 18.19 19.69
N ASN A 261 -9.07 18.10 19.51
CA ASN A 261 -8.33 18.78 18.45
C ASN A 261 -7.51 17.78 17.61
N PRO A 262 -8.13 16.72 17.05
CA PRO A 262 -7.42 15.67 16.32
C PRO A 262 -6.65 16.17 15.08
N HIS A 263 -7.02 17.33 14.54
CA HIS A 263 -6.40 17.97 13.39
C HIS A 263 -5.04 18.63 13.71
N VAL A 264 -4.71 18.78 14.99
CA VAL A 264 -3.40 19.25 15.42
C VAL A 264 -2.56 18.04 15.81
N ILE A 265 -1.41 17.87 15.16
CA ILE A 265 -0.48 16.77 15.44
C ILE A 265 0.78 17.35 16.09
N LEU A 266 1.05 16.94 17.33
CA LEU A 266 2.33 17.18 17.99
C LEU A 266 3.21 15.92 17.85
N MET A 267 4.26 16.03 17.05
CA MET A 267 5.23 14.95 16.84
C MET A 267 6.52 15.17 17.63
N ALA A 268 7.16 14.09 18.07
CA ALA A 268 8.52 14.11 18.62
C ALA A 268 9.39 13.01 18.05
N GLU A 269 10.70 13.28 17.99
CA GLU A 269 11.68 12.30 17.55
C GLU A 269 11.90 11.17 18.58
N LYS A 270 12.19 11.52 19.83
CA LYS A 270 12.58 10.54 20.86
C LYS A 270 11.33 9.93 21.52
N GLU A 271 11.25 8.60 21.59
CA GLU A 271 10.11 7.91 22.25
C GLU A 271 9.93 8.30 23.72
N ALA A 272 11.03 8.58 24.42
CA ALA A 272 11.01 9.03 25.81
C ALA A 272 10.18 10.31 26.02
N HIS A 273 10.02 11.14 24.98
CA HIS A 273 9.21 12.36 25.05
C HIS A 273 7.71 12.06 25.09
N PHE A 274 7.27 10.85 24.72
CA PHE A 274 5.87 10.48 24.64
C PHE A 274 5.14 10.66 25.98
N GLY A 275 5.61 9.99 27.04
CA GLY A 275 5.05 10.13 28.38
C GLY A 275 5.48 11.43 29.08
N MET A 276 6.69 11.92 28.78
CA MET A 276 7.28 13.06 29.50
C MET A 276 6.62 14.41 29.15
N PHE A 277 6.27 14.61 27.88
CA PHE A 277 5.76 15.88 27.36
C PHE A 277 4.50 15.71 26.50
N LEU A 278 4.50 14.79 25.53
CA LEU A 278 3.44 14.69 24.52
C LEU A 278 2.09 14.36 25.15
N LYS A 279 2.03 13.34 26.01
CA LYS A 279 0.80 12.98 26.73
C LYS A 279 0.27 14.13 27.58
N LYS A 280 1.14 14.85 28.30
CA LYS A 280 0.74 16.02 29.10
C LYS A 280 0.14 17.13 28.24
N MET A 281 0.72 17.38 27.06
CA MET A 281 0.19 18.37 26.12
C MET A 281 -1.13 17.90 25.50
N GLN A 282 -1.24 16.60 25.16
CA GLN A 282 -2.49 15.99 24.72
C GLN A 282 -3.59 16.12 25.77
N ASP A 283 -3.30 15.82 27.04
CA ASP A 283 -4.31 15.89 28.11
C ASP A 283 -4.76 17.34 28.35
N LEU A 284 -3.87 18.31 28.14
CA LEU A 284 -4.17 19.74 28.29
C LEU A 284 -4.96 20.32 27.11
N THR A 285 -4.64 19.89 25.88
CA THR A 285 -5.11 20.55 24.65
C THR A 285 -5.96 19.65 23.76
N GLY A 286 -6.08 18.36 24.06
CA GLY A 286 -6.86 17.39 23.31
C GLY A 286 -6.32 17.08 21.91
N VAL A 287 -5.05 17.36 21.63
CA VAL A 287 -4.41 17.19 20.31
C VAL A 287 -3.97 15.76 20.02
N THR A 288 -3.70 15.46 18.76
CA THR A 288 -3.08 14.20 18.33
C THR A 288 -1.59 14.24 18.63
N VAL A 289 -1.03 13.13 19.12
CA VAL A 289 0.41 13.03 19.46
C VAL A 289 1.04 11.79 18.87
N ILE A 290 2.32 11.89 18.50
CA ILE A 290 3.13 10.76 18.04
C ILE A 290 4.62 10.96 18.39
N ALA A 291 5.27 9.93 18.94
CA ALA A 291 6.72 9.85 19.01
C ALA A 291 7.22 8.81 18.02
N THR A 292 8.17 9.18 17.15
CA THR A 292 8.58 8.35 16.01
C THR A 292 9.75 7.41 16.32
N GLY A 293 10.49 7.65 17.40
CA GLY A 293 11.65 6.84 17.80
C GLY A 293 12.84 6.95 16.83
N GLY A 294 13.03 8.12 16.21
CA GLY A 294 13.87 8.28 15.02
C GLY A 294 13.02 8.19 13.75
N GLN A 295 13.52 7.53 12.70
CA GLN A 295 12.80 7.42 11.42
C GLN A 295 11.49 6.62 11.60
N PRO A 296 10.32 7.14 11.18
CA PRO A 296 9.05 6.48 11.40
C PRO A 296 9.02 5.08 10.77
N SER A 297 8.55 4.09 11.54
CA SER A 297 8.33 2.75 11.02
C SER A 297 7.15 2.75 10.05
N GLY A 298 7.22 1.95 8.97
CA GLY A 298 6.13 1.85 8.00
C GLY A 298 4.82 1.36 8.62
N ILE A 299 4.90 0.46 9.62
CA ILE A 299 3.75 -0.08 10.35
C ILE A 299 3.09 1.05 11.13
N THR A 300 3.85 1.74 11.98
CA THR A 300 3.33 2.82 12.83
C THR A 300 2.77 3.96 11.98
N SER A 301 3.45 4.36 10.90
CA SER A 301 2.93 5.37 9.96
C SER A 301 1.60 4.95 9.33
N GLU A 302 1.47 3.71 8.84
CA GLU A 302 0.21 3.20 8.30
C GLU A 302 -0.88 3.14 9.38
N TYR A 303 -0.52 2.71 10.58
CA TYR A 303 -1.48 2.51 11.66
C TYR A 303 -2.06 3.84 12.13
N PHE A 304 -1.19 4.77 12.44
CA PHE A 304 -1.50 6.15 12.81
C PHE A 304 -2.35 6.85 11.73
N CYS A 305 -1.91 6.82 10.47
CA CYS A 305 -2.59 7.56 9.39
C CYS A 305 -4.00 7.04 9.13
N GLU A 306 -4.20 5.73 9.12
CA GLU A 306 -5.54 5.14 8.94
C GLU A 306 -6.48 5.49 10.11
N ALA A 307 -5.98 5.43 11.35
CA ALA A 307 -6.76 5.81 12.52
C ALA A 307 -7.20 7.28 12.44
N LEU A 308 -6.26 8.17 12.07
CA LEU A 308 -6.53 9.58 11.85
C LEU A 308 -7.52 9.80 10.70
N ARG A 309 -7.36 9.08 9.57
CA ARG A 309 -8.29 9.15 8.44
C ARG A 309 -9.71 8.78 8.80
N LYS A 310 -9.91 7.69 9.55
CA LYS A 310 -11.24 7.31 10.04
C LYS A 310 -11.86 8.42 10.89
N LYS A 311 -11.06 9.09 11.73
CA LYS A 311 -11.53 10.24 12.52
C LYS A 311 -11.93 11.41 11.62
N ILE A 312 -11.15 11.71 10.58
CA ILE A 312 -11.46 12.76 9.58
C ILE A 312 -12.78 12.44 8.87
N GLU A 313 -12.90 11.23 8.34
CA GLU A 313 -14.07 10.77 7.58
C GLU A 313 -15.35 10.76 8.44
N ALA A 314 -15.23 10.46 9.74
CA ALA A 314 -16.35 10.45 10.69
C ALA A 314 -16.75 11.84 11.20
N THR A 315 -15.97 12.89 10.94
CA THR A 315 -16.19 14.23 11.50
C THR A 315 -16.56 15.21 10.40
N PRO A 316 -17.82 15.70 10.35
CA PRO A 316 -18.22 16.73 9.41
C PRO A 316 -17.38 18.00 9.57
N ASN A 317 -17.00 18.64 8.47
CA ASN A 317 -16.21 19.88 8.46
C ASN A 317 -14.90 19.78 9.25
N PHE A 318 -14.20 18.64 9.17
CA PHE A 318 -12.93 18.43 9.85
C PHE A 318 -11.93 19.56 9.51
N PRO A 319 -11.31 20.22 10.52
CA PRO A 319 -10.41 21.32 10.27
C PRO A 319 -9.15 20.90 9.51
N PRO A 320 -8.44 21.82 8.85
CA PRO A 320 -7.21 21.47 8.20
C PRO A 320 -6.13 20.98 9.17
N LEU A 321 -5.36 19.98 8.73
CA LEU A 321 -4.30 19.39 9.53
C LEU A 321 -3.09 20.32 9.65
N VAL A 322 -2.53 20.39 10.87
CA VAL A 322 -1.31 21.13 11.21
C VAL A 322 -0.38 20.22 12.01
N VAL A 323 0.93 20.34 11.78
CA VAL A 323 1.97 19.54 12.45
C VAL A 323 2.94 20.45 13.19
N LEU A 324 3.11 20.19 14.49
CA LEU A 324 4.12 20.79 15.35
C LEU A 324 5.19 19.72 15.63
N ALA A 325 6.46 20.07 15.44
CA ALA A 325 7.58 19.14 15.55
C ALA A 325 8.51 19.51 16.71
N LEU A 326 8.63 18.58 17.65
CA LEU A 326 9.61 18.56 18.72
C LEU A 326 10.75 17.59 18.35
N VAL A 327 11.58 18.05 17.42
CA VAL A 327 12.76 17.35 16.90
C VAL A 327 14.02 18.13 17.24
N ASP A 328 15.18 17.51 17.16
CA ASP A 328 16.44 18.23 17.37
C ASP A 328 16.60 19.33 16.30
N TYR A 329 17.15 20.48 16.70
CA TYR A 329 17.47 21.58 15.79
C TYR A 329 18.77 21.24 15.06
N ASP A 330 18.68 20.31 14.12
CA ASP A 330 19.79 19.82 13.34
C ASP A 330 19.32 19.32 11.94
N PRO A 331 20.25 18.89 11.07
CA PRO A 331 19.90 18.39 9.75
C PRO A 331 19.09 17.08 9.76
N PHE A 332 19.27 16.21 10.75
CA PHE A 332 18.55 14.94 10.85
C PHE A 332 17.10 15.14 11.27
N GLY A 333 16.83 16.00 12.26
CA GLY A 333 15.50 16.44 12.66
C GLY A 333 14.73 17.07 11.50
N TRP A 334 15.43 17.85 10.65
CA TRP A 334 14.82 18.43 9.45
C TRP A 334 14.45 17.39 8.38
N VAL A 335 15.26 16.35 8.21
CA VAL A 335 14.96 15.22 7.30
C VAL A 335 13.84 14.35 7.88
N LEU A 336 13.82 14.18 9.20
CA LEU A 336 12.83 13.39 9.91
C LEU A 336 11.42 13.93 9.70
N GLN A 337 11.20 15.23 9.91
CA GLN A 337 9.88 15.83 9.66
C GLN A 337 9.46 15.70 8.19
N GLY A 338 10.39 15.85 7.25
CA GLY A 338 10.11 15.68 5.82
C GLY A 338 9.68 14.25 5.49
N THR A 339 10.28 13.27 6.15
CA THR A 339 9.93 11.84 6.03
C THR A 339 8.53 11.59 6.61
N PHE A 340 8.24 12.12 7.80
CA PHE A 340 6.93 12.01 8.42
C PHE A 340 5.83 12.63 7.54
N MET A 341 6.05 13.84 7.01
CA MET A 341 5.12 14.50 6.09
C MET A 341 4.91 13.70 4.79
N ALA A 342 5.96 13.05 4.27
CA ALA A 342 5.86 12.18 3.10
C ALA A 342 5.05 10.90 3.41
N ASP A 343 5.19 10.34 4.61
CA ASP A 343 4.41 9.20 5.06
C ASP A 343 2.92 9.56 5.21
N LEU A 344 2.59 10.70 5.84
CA LEU A 344 1.20 11.20 5.91
C LEU A 344 0.57 11.25 4.52
N LYS A 345 1.27 11.85 3.56
CA LYS A 345 0.82 11.94 2.17
C LYS A 345 0.68 10.56 1.52
N THR A 346 1.63 9.66 1.75
CA THR A 346 1.63 8.29 1.20
C THR A 346 0.40 7.51 1.65
N PHE A 347 0.00 7.68 2.92
CA PHE A 347 -1.16 7.03 3.51
C PHE A 347 -2.47 7.84 3.38
N GLY A 348 -2.48 8.88 2.55
CA GLY A 348 -3.70 9.61 2.17
C GLY A 348 -4.12 10.72 3.14
N VAL A 349 -3.28 11.06 4.12
CA VAL A 349 -3.48 12.19 5.01
C VAL A 349 -2.89 13.46 4.38
N LYS A 350 -3.72 14.45 4.10
CA LYS A 350 -3.30 15.72 3.48
C LYS A 350 -3.09 16.79 4.54
N VAL A 351 -1.85 17.25 4.68
CA VAL A 351 -1.49 18.41 5.51
C VAL A 351 -1.31 19.62 4.59
N ILE A 352 -1.91 20.75 4.95
CA ILE A 352 -1.89 21.97 4.12
C ILE A 352 -0.92 23.04 4.64
N ALA A 353 -0.52 22.96 5.91
CA ALA A 353 0.40 23.91 6.53
C ALA A 353 1.85 23.38 6.54
N PRO A 354 2.85 24.28 6.54
CA PRO A 354 4.22 23.90 6.85
C PRO A 354 4.31 23.36 8.29
N VAL A 355 5.36 22.58 8.55
CA VAL A 355 5.66 22.08 9.90
C VAL A 355 6.14 23.25 10.78
N ILE A 356 5.59 23.35 11.99
CA ILE A 356 5.98 24.34 12.99
C ILE A 356 7.01 23.71 13.93
N PHE A 357 8.22 24.26 13.99
CA PHE A 357 9.30 23.73 14.83
C PHE A 357 9.25 24.33 16.24
N LEU A 358 9.31 23.46 17.25
CA LEU A 358 9.29 23.88 18.66
C LEU A 358 10.70 24.03 19.25
N THR A 359 11.67 23.26 18.78
CA THR A 359 13.07 23.39 19.18
C THR A 359 13.73 24.44 18.30
N LEU A 360 13.84 25.67 18.80
CA LEU A 360 14.45 26.79 18.09
C LEU A 360 15.48 27.48 18.99
N PRO A 361 16.58 28.04 18.43
CA PRO A 361 17.61 28.71 19.20
C PRO A 361 17.07 29.82 20.10
N LYS A 362 16.05 30.56 19.64
CA LYS A 362 15.38 31.62 20.42
C LYS A 362 14.77 31.17 21.75
N HIS A 363 14.60 29.86 21.97
CA HIS A 363 14.07 29.30 23.22
C HIS A 363 15.16 28.99 24.25
N PHE A 364 16.44 29.20 23.92
CA PHE A 364 17.58 28.99 24.80
C PHE A 364 18.28 30.31 25.12
N THR A 365 18.93 30.39 26.27
CA THR A 365 19.79 31.53 26.60
C THR A 365 21.13 31.41 25.87
N PRO A 366 21.87 32.51 25.68
CA PRO A 366 23.22 32.46 25.12
C PRO A 366 24.16 31.51 25.87
N ASP A 367 24.07 31.47 27.21
CA ASP A 367 24.90 30.58 28.04
C ASP A 367 24.55 29.10 27.81
N GLU A 368 23.26 28.76 27.69
CA GLU A 368 22.82 27.40 27.40
C GLU A 368 23.27 26.96 26.00
N ILE A 369 23.18 27.85 25.00
CA ILE A 369 23.68 27.59 23.65
C ILE A 369 25.20 27.35 23.69
N ALA A 370 25.96 28.19 24.40
CA ALA A 370 27.41 28.05 24.51
C ALA A 370 27.82 26.72 25.17
N GLN A 371 27.06 26.25 26.16
CA GLN A 371 27.37 25.03 26.92
C GLN A 371 26.89 23.75 26.24
N HIS A 372 25.75 23.79 25.56
CA HIS A 372 25.05 22.58 25.10
C HIS A 372 24.94 22.45 23.59
N SER A 373 25.37 23.45 22.82
CA SER A 373 25.38 23.35 21.36
C SER A 373 26.40 22.31 20.87
N ILE A 374 26.06 21.66 19.77
CA ILE A 374 26.91 20.65 19.13
C ILE A 374 27.43 21.23 17.82
N ASP A 375 28.74 21.39 17.71
CA ASP A 375 29.39 21.75 16.44
C ASP A 375 29.35 20.55 15.49
N LEU A 376 28.46 20.65 14.49
CA LEU A 376 28.18 19.56 13.55
C LEU A 376 29.38 19.25 12.63
N VAL A 377 30.26 20.21 12.39
CA VAL A 377 31.46 20.02 11.58
C VAL A 377 32.48 19.23 12.38
N LYS A 378 32.73 19.62 13.64
CA LYS A 378 33.66 18.91 14.52
C LYS A 378 33.16 17.51 14.88
N ALA A 379 31.85 17.34 15.06
CA ALA A 379 31.27 16.03 15.36
C ALA A 379 31.44 15.02 14.21
N GLY A 380 31.54 15.48 12.96
CA GLY A 380 31.86 14.63 11.79
C GLY A 380 30.79 13.59 11.41
N LYS A 381 29.62 13.58 12.07
CA LYS A 381 28.54 12.60 11.85
C LYS A 381 27.58 13.01 10.72
N THR A 382 27.55 14.28 10.37
CA THR A 382 26.59 14.84 9.41
C THR A 382 27.18 14.88 8.00
N PRO A 383 26.52 14.28 6.99
CA PRO A 383 26.97 14.35 5.60
C PRO A 383 27.05 15.82 5.11
N PRO A 384 28.14 16.24 4.43
CA PRO A 384 28.34 17.65 4.04
C PRO A 384 27.21 18.22 3.16
N GLY A 385 26.64 17.40 2.28
CA GLY A 385 25.52 17.81 1.43
C GLY A 385 24.23 18.07 2.20
N MET A 386 24.02 17.35 3.31
CA MET A 386 22.86 17.54 4.19
C MET A 386 23.06 18.81 5.04
N LEU A 387 24.26 18.98 5.60
CA LEU A 387 24.61 20.17 6.37
C LEU A 387 24.45 21.46 5.56
N ARG A 388 24.97 21.50 4.32
CA ARG A 388 24.81 22.68 3.45
C ARG A 388 23.35 23.03 3.16
N LYS A 389 22.49 22.02 2.95
CA LYS A 389 21.07 22.25 2.72
C LYS A 389 20.39 22.82 3.95
N TRP A 390 20.71 22.29 5.13
CA TRP A 390 20.15 22.75 6.39
C TRP A 390 20.62 24.16 6.76
N MET A 391 21.92 24.46 6.63
CA MET A 391 22.47 25.81 6.83
C MET A 391 21.79 26.84 5.90
N LYS A 392 21.53 26.48 4.64
CA LYS A 392 20.82 27.37 3.71
C LYS A 392 19.38 27.68 4.15
N LEU A 393 18.73 26.77 4.86
CA LEU A 393 17.34 26.91 5.30
C LEU A 393 17.21 27.62 6.64
N THR A 394 18.20 27.46 7.52
CA THR A 394 18.10 27.83 8.94
C THR A 394 19.12 28.87 9.38
N ASP A 395 20.18 29.07 8.59
CA ASP A 395 21.38 29.84 8.95
C ASP A 395 22.13 29.31 10.19
N GLY A 396 21.77 28.11 10.67
CA GLY A 396 22.35 27.52 11.87
C GLY A 396 21.98 28.29 13.14
N ILE A 397 22.96 28.48 14.03
CA ILE A 397 22.85 29.31 15.24
C ILE A 397 23.94 30.37 15.12
N ASP A 398 23.55 31.64 15.04
CA ASP A 398 24.46 32.77 14.83
C ASP A 398 25.40 32.58 13.60
N GLY A 399 24.88 32.00 12.52
CA GLY A 399 25.64 31.68 11.30
C GLY A 399 26.56 30.46 11.43
N GLN A 400 26.63 29.83 12.60
CA GLN A 400 27.47 28.66 12.86
C GLN A 400 26.69 27.35 12.67
N PRO A 401 27.36 26.25 12.25
CA PRO A 401 26.76 24.94 12.06
C PRO A 401 26.55 24.22 13.40
N TRP A 402 25.91 24.89 14.34
CA TRP A 402 25.62 24.41 15.68
C TRP A 402 24.22 23.83 15.75
N ALA A 403 24.08 22.70 16.43
CA ALA A 403 22.81 22.04 16.68
C ALA A 403 22.41 22.13 18.15
N MET A 404 21.10 22.02 18.40
CA MET A 404 20.53 21.93 19.75
C MET A 404 19.57 20.76 19.84
N GLU A 405 19.71 19.94 20.89
CA GLU A 405 18.79 18.83 21.12
C GLU A 405 17.45 19.31 21.71
N ALA A 406 16.34 18.73 21.24
CA ALA A 406 15.01 18.93 21.82
C ALA A 406 14.95 18.48 23.28
N GLY A 407 15.75 17.47 23.64
CA GLY A 407 15.90 17.01 25.02
C GLY A 407 16.38 18.11 25.96
N HIS A 408 17.29 18.97 25.50
CA HIS A 408 17.77 20.12 26.29
C HIS A 408 16.64 21.12 26.56
N LEU A 409 15.79 21.39 25.56
CA LEU A 409 14.64 22.28 25.76
C LEU A 409 13.68 21.73 26.84
N LEU A 410 13.41 20.43 26.81
CA LEU A 410 12.50 19.79 27.75
C LEU A 410 13.06 19.66 29.17
N THR A 411 14.37 19.49 29.32
CA THR A 411 15.02 19.25 30.61
C THR A 411 15.47 20.54 31.27
N LEU A 412 16.10 21.44 30.53
CA LEU A 412 16.61 22.71 31.06
C LEU A 412 15.50 23.75 31.19
N ARG A 413 14.55 23.78 30.24
CA ARG A 413 13.50 24.81 30.18
C ARG A 413 12.10 24.26 29.92
N PRO A 414 11.58 23.33 30.75
CA PRO A 414 10.26 22.73 30.55
C PRO A 414 9.11 23.75 30.47
N GLY A 415 9.22 24.88 31.19
CA GLY A 415 8.25 25.97 31.12
C GLY A 415 8.22 26.64 29.74
N VAL A 416 9.39 26.94 29.18
CA VAL A 416 9.51 27.52 27.83
C VAL A 416 9.07 26.53 26.75
N ALA A 417 9.39 25.24 26.91
CA ALA A 417 8.91 24.20 25.98
C ALA A 417 7.38 24.16 25.93
N LYS A 418 6.73 24.22 27.09
CA LYS A 418 5.27 24.28 27.20
C LYS A 418 4.71 25.57 26.61
N GLU A 419 5.31 26.71 26.93
CA GLU A 419 4.86 28.01 26.43
C GLU A 419 4.99 28.10 24.89
N ALA A 420 6.12 27.69 24.33
CA ALA A 420 6.34 27.63 22.89
C ALA A 420 5.31 26.73 22.19
N PHE A 421 4.99 25.58 22.77
CA PHE A 421 3.91 24.74 22.25
C PHE A 421 2.55 25.46 22.32
N LEU A 422 2.20 26.03 23.48
CA LEU A 422 0.90 26.68 23.68
C LEU A 422 0.70 27.91 22.81
N SER A 423 1.74 28.72 22.60
CA SER A 423 1.68 29.91 21.74
C SER A 423 1.45 29.54 20.28
N GLU A 424 2.15 28.51 19.80
CA GLU A 424 2.06 28.06 18.41
C GLU A 424 0.77 27.28 18.14
N VAL A 425 0.27 26.53 19.12
CA VAL A 425 -0.92 25.69 18.93
C VAL A 425 -2.24 26.47 19.03
N ASN A 426 -2.27 27.53 19.85
CA ASN A 426 -3.50 28.26 20.19
C ASN A 426 -4.34 28.72 18.98
N PRO A 427 -3.76 29.24 17.88
CA PRO A 427 -4.53 29.66 16.71
C PRO A 427 -5.27 28.52 15.99
N PHE A 428 -4.88 27.27 16.24
CA PHE A 428 -5.41 26.10 15.54
C PHE A 428 -6.43 25.33 16.36
N LEU A 429 -6.60 25.63 17.66
CA LEU A 429 -7.51 24.86 18.51
C LEU A 429 -8.97 25.20 18.19
N VAL A 430 -9.78 24.16 17.98
CA VAL A 430 -11.24 24.26 17.90
C VAL A 430 -11.82 24.32 19.31
N VAL A 431 -11.32 23.47 20.20
CA VAL A 431 -11.64 23.52 21.63
C VAL A 431 -10.45 24.14 22.35
N PRO A 432 -10.61 25.30 23.00
CA PRO A 432 -9.52 25.96 23.69
C PRO A 432 -9.02 25.13 24.87
N TYR A 433 -7.76 25.32 25.25
CA TYR A 433 -7.19 24.71 26.44
C TYR A 433 -7.53 25.55 27.70
N PRO A 434 -7.61 24.93 28.90
CA PRO A 434 -7.57 23.49 29.14
C PRO A 434 -8.86 22.80 28.63
N VAL A 435 -8.71 21.66 27.95
CA VAL A 435 -9.87 20.89 27.48
C VAL A 435 -10.61 20.23 28.66
N PRO A 436 -11.94 20.00 28.56
CA PRO A 436 -12.69 19.35 29.63
C PRO A 436 -12.18 17.92 29.89
N LYS A 437 -11.82 17.60 31.15
CA LYS A 437 -11.31 16.27 31.52
C LYS A 437 -12.38 15.18 31.55
N ARG A 438 -13.61 15.53 31.92
CA ARG A 438 -14.70 14.58 32.18
C ARG A 438 -14.99 13.64 31.00
N PHE A 439 -14.99 14.17 29.78
CA PHE A 439 -15.20 13.35 28.58
C PHE A 439 -14.02 12.42 28.27
N TRP A 440 -12.79 12.83 28.64
CA TRP A 440 -11.58 12.03 28.46
C TRP A 440 -11.54 10.88 29.46
N GLU A 441 -11.87 11.14 30.72
CA GLU A 441 -11.97 10.11 31.76
C GLU A 441 -13.08 9.10 31.44
N GLU A 442 -14.23 9.57 30.94
CA GLU A 442 -15.34 8.70 30.50
C GLU A 442 -14.96 7.84 29.27
N GLU A 443 -14.28 8.41 28.26
CA GLU A 443 -13.82 7.65 27.10
C GLU A 443 -12.63 6.72 27.43
N GLU A 444 -11.69 7.12 28.30
CA GLU A 444 -10.64 6.23 28.81
C GLU A 444 -11.22 5.07 29.58
N HIS A 445 -12.16 5.35 30.49
CA HIS A 445 -12.85 4.32 31.25
C HIS A 445 -13.57 3.36 30.31
N ARG A 446 -14.26 3.88 29.29
CA ARG A 446 -14.92 3.08 28.27
C ARG A 446 -13.94 2.25 27.44
N GLN A 447 -12.80 2.81 27.04
CA GLN A 447 -11.77 2.07 26.31
C GLN A 447 -11.14 0.98 27.19
N GLN A 448 -10.85 1.28 28.45
CA GLN A 448 -10.34 0.30 29.43
C GLN A 448 -11.35 -0.82 29.68
N GLU A 449 -12.65 -0.50 29.79
CA GLU A 449 -13.74 -1.49 29.86
C GLU A 449 -13.78 -2.37 28.61
N LEU A 450 -13.70 -1.77 27.41
CA LEU A 450 -13.66 -2.50 26.14
C LEU A 450 -12.44 -3.42 26.03
N TYR A 451 -11.26 -2.94 26.44
CA TYR A 451 -10.04 -3.74 26.49
C TYR A 451 -10.17 -4.90 27.49
N SER A 452 -10.69 -4.65 28.69
CA SER A 452 -10.95 -5.69 29.69
C SER A 452 -11.93 -6.75 29.17
N LEU A 453 -13.02 -6.32 28.52
CA LEU A 453 -13.97 -7.22 27.88
C LEU A 453 -13.30 -8.05 26.78
N ALA A 454 -12.51 -7.42 25.92
CA ALA A 454 -11.80 -8.09 24.84
C ALA A 454 -10.81 -9.13 25.38
N SER A 455 -10.04 -8.81 26.42
CA SER A 455 -9.16 -9.76 27.11
C SER A 455 -9.92 -10.92 27.74
N GLN A 456 -11.05 -10.65 28.40
CA GLN A 456 -11.89 -11.71 28.98
C GLN A 456 -12.48 -12.64 27.91
N VAL A 457 -12.89 -12.09 26.76
CA VAL A 457 -13.37 -12.87 25.61
C VAL A 457 -12.23 -13.70 25.03
N PHE A 458 -11.05 -13.12 24.86
CA PHE A 458 -9.85 -13.82 24.38
C PHE A 458 -9.50 -15.00 25.29
N ASP A 459 -9.42 -14.79 26.60
CA ASP A 459 -9.16 -15.85 27.59
C ASP A 459 -10.24 -16.94 27.58
N ARG A 460 -11.49 -16.57 27.30
CA ARG A 460 -12.60 -17.53 27.21
C ARG A 460 -12.47 -18.37 25.93
N CYS A 461 -12.12 -17.75 24.81
CA CYS A 461 -11.85 -18.42 23.53
C CYS A 461 -10.63 -19.35 23.63
N GLN A 462 -9.58 -18.92 24.31
CA GLN A 462 -8.37 -19.72 24.52
C GLN A 462 -8.66 -20.94 25.40
N ARG A 463 -9.36 -20.76 26.54
CA ARG A 463 -9.83 -21.87 27.38
C ARG A 463 -10.77 -22.85 26.67
N ALA A 464 -11.59 -22.35 25.74
CA ALA A 464 -12.45 -23.19 24.92
C ALA A 464 -11.65 -24.01 23.88
N ARG A 465 -10.60 -23.44 23.28
CA ARG A 465 -9.65 -24.16 22.41
C ARG A 465 -8.87 -25.23 23.17
N ASP A 466 -8.47 -24.95 24.42
CA ASP A 466 -7.66 -25.88 25.23
C ASP A 466 -8.48 -27.04 25.83
N ARG A 467 -9.81 -26.91 25.91
CA ARG A 467 -10.71 -28.02 26.23
C ARG A 467 -10.85 -28.95 25.02
N LYS A 468 -9.92 -29.89 24.86
CA LYS A 468 -10.14 -31.07 23.99
C LYS A 468 -11.43 -31.78 24.42
N PRO A 469 -12.32 -32.17 23.49
CA PRO A 469 -13.43 -33.03 23.85
C PRO A 469 -12.86 -34.34 24.38
N ALA A 470 -13.26 -34.72 25.60
CA ALA A 470 -12.96 -36.04 26.14
C ALA A 470 -13.46 -37.07 25.12
N ARG A 471 -12.53 -37.85 24.56
CA ARG A 471 -12.87 -39.01 23.74
C ARG A 471 -13.72 -39.92 24.63
N LYS A 472 -15.02 -40.00 24.33
CA LYS A 472 -15.87 -41.05 24.89
C LYS A 472 -15.31 -42.38 24.37
N GLY A 473 -14.89 -43.22 25.32
CA GLY A 473 -14.43 -44.58 25.06
C GLY A 473 -15.56 -45.50 24.62
#